data_AF-A0A8T5A9L2-F1
#
_entry.id   AF-A0A8T5A9L2-F1
#
_cell.length_a   1.000
_cell.length_b   1.000
_cell.length_c   1.000
_cell.angle_alpha   90.00
_cell.angle_beta   90.00
_cell.angle_gamma   90.00
#
_symmetry.space_group_name_H-M   'P 1'
#
loop_
_entity.id
_entity.type
_entity.pdbx_description
1 polymer ?
#
loop_
_entity_poly.entity_id
_entity_poly.type
_entity_poly.pdbx_seq_one_letter_code
_entity_poly.pdbx_strand_id
1 'polypeptide(L)'
;MPRKIMLIFIAVTITIGIWYYLLGGKFFLIDVITEYYTIKFISALMLFAGLTMLYLIVSSLIKSAMLRAGAKEGETVMINNVIKAVLILIGVISILSDWFSLGALGSVFAAFGGMFLGWSLQAPITGIAGWLLISIIRPFSVGDRVQLPSYGLVGDVVAVTPLYTILNQVGGSVGSEEPVNRTILIPNAMLFSTLIINYTPKEQEKLIEQFRKKFEKGGAETGPAYILDEFVLRITFDSDWDEAERILLNAAREVTADIIKATGQEPYIRADVSDWYGVFMRLRFMTLATERPRIMYELTKRIIKAIQASDKVDIAIPYVYSLKRPFPIQHIEKIDRKLGDKDTKLLSMG
;
A
#
# COMPACT_ATOMS: atom_id res chain seq x y z
N MET A 1 40.70 -6.60 -4.21
CA MET A 1 42.10 -7.06 -4.32
C MET A 1 42.81 -6.27 -5.41
N PRO A 2 44.11 -5.94 -5.26
CA PRO A 2 44.87 -5.30 -6.32
C PRO A 2 44.92 -6.20 -7.56
N ARG A 3 44.69 -5.64 -8.76
CA ARG A 3 44.69 -6.34 -10.06
C ARG A 3 45.87 -7.29 -10.26
N LYS A 4 47.01 -7.03 -9.61
CA LYS A 4 48.20 -7.89 -9.60
C LYS A 4 47.93 -9.29 -9.01
N ILE A 5 47.16 -9.39 -7.93
CA ILE A 5 46.83 -10.69 -7.30
C ILE A 5 45.92 -11.52 -8.21
N MET A 6 44.99 -10.88 -8.91
CA MET A 6 44.11 -11.55 -9.88
C MET A 6 44.92 -12.11 -11.06
N LEU A 7 45.85 -11.33 -11.61
CA LEU A 7 46.72 -11.79 -12.71
C LEU A 7 47.64 -12.94 -12.28
N ILE A 8 48.18 -12.89 -11.05
CA ILE A 8 48.98 -13.98 -10.49
C ILE A 8 48.13 -15.25 -10.33
N PHE A 9 46.91 -15.13 -9.81
CA PHE A 9 46.02 -16.29 -9.64
C PHE A 9 45.62 -16.92 -10.98
N ILE A 10 45.35 -16.10 -12.00
CA ILE A 10 45.09 -16.56 -13.38
C ILE A 10 46.31 -17.30 -13.94
N ALA A 11 47.50 -16.71 -13.80
CA ALA A 11 48.73 -17.33 -14.28
C ALA A 11 48.97 -18.68 -13.59
N VAL A 12 48.84 -18.75 -12.27
CA VAL A 12 49.02 -20.00 -11.50
C VAL A 12 48.00 -21.06 -11.92
N THR A 13 46.73 -20.70 -12.09
CA THR A 13 45.68 -21.64 -12.50
C THR A 13 45.96 -22.21 -13.91
N ILE A 14 46.39 -21.36 -14.84
CA ILE A 14 46.76 -21.76 -16.21
C ILE A 14 48.01 -22.66 -16.18
N THR A 15 49.03 -22.31 -15.40
CA THR A 15 50.26 -23.10 -15.28
C THR A 15 49.98 -24.50 -14.72
N ILE A 16 49.12 -24.62 -13.71
CA ILE A 16 48.71 -25.91 -13.14
C ILE A 16 47.95 -26.75 -14.18
N GLY A 17 47.03 -26.13 -14.94
CA GLY A 17 46.31 -26.80 -16.02
C GLY A 17 47.22 -27.31 -17.13
N ILE A 18 48.20 -26.49 -17.56
CA ILE A 18 49.20 -26.88 -18.57
C ILE A 18 50.08 -28.02 -18.05
N TRP A 19 50.56 -27.93 -16.82
CA TRP A 19 51.39 -28.99 -16.24
C TRP A 19 50.67 -30.35 -16.20
N TYR A 20 49.39 -30.34 -15.83
CA TYR A 20 48.59 -31.56 -15.74
C TYR A 20 48.26 -32.19 -17.10
N TYR A 21 47.77 -31.40 -18.06
CA TYR A 21 47.30 -31.91 -19.36
C TYR A 21 48.40 -32.03 -20.43
N LEU A 22 49.38 -31.12 -20.46
CA LEU A 22 50.39 -31.04 -21.53
C LEU A 22 51.75 -31.60 -21.13
N LEU A 23 52.16 -31.46 -19.85
CA LEU A 23 53.50 -31.86 -19.39
C LEU A 23 53.53 -33.21 -18.65
N GLY A 24 52.46 -34.01 -18.76
CA GLY A 24 52.46 -35.38 -18.25
C GLY A 24 52.24 -35.52 -16.75
N GLY A 25 51.87 -34.45 -16.03
CA GLY A 25 51.49 -34.54 -14.61
C GLY A 25 50.38 -35.56 -14.32
N LYS A 26 49.54 -35.86 -15.32
CA LYS A 26 48.55 -36.95 -15.30
C LYS A 26 49.17 -38.32 -14.99
N PHE A 27 50.32 -38.68 -15.55
CA PHE A 27 50.95 -39.98 -15.34
C PHE A 27 51.50 -40.12 -13.91
N PHE A 28 52.11 -39.07 -13.38
CA PHE A 28 52.66 -39.06 -12.01
C PHE A 28 51.57 -39.25 -10.92
N LEU A 29 50.38 -38.69 -11.12
CA LEU A 29 49.28 -38.80 -10.16
C LEU A 29 48.49 -40.11 -10.27
N ILE A 30 48.56 -40.81 -11.42
CA ILE A 30 47.96 -42.14 -11.62
C ILE A 30 48.70 -43.22 -10.83
N ASP A 31 50.02 -43.07 -10.62
CA ASP A 31 50.83 -44.05 -9.90
C ASP A 31 50.60 -44.03 -8.36
N VAL A 32 49.99 -42.97 -7.83
CA VAL A 32 49.80 -42.77 -6.37
C VAL A 32 48.36 -43.00 -5.91
N ILE A 33 47.36 -42.81 -6.79
CA ILE A 33 45.93 -42.89 -6.50
C ILE A 33 45.20 -43.56 -7.67
N THR A 34 44.14 -44.34 -7.43
CA THR A 34 43.30 -44.92 -8.50
C THR A 34 42.84 -43.82 -9.48
N GLU A 35 42.98 -44.06 -10.79
CA GLU A 35 42.69 -43.08 -11.87
C GLU A 35 41.34 -42.33 -11.67
N TYR A 36 40.34 -43.01 -11.12
CA TYR A 36 39.04 -42.45 -10.75
C TYR A 36 39.09 -41.28 -9.75
N TYR A 37 39.77 -41.44 -8.60
CA TYR A 37 39.82 -40.41 -7.56
C TYR A 37 40.74 -39.25 -7.97
N THR A 38 41.80 -39.54 -8.73
CA THR A 38 42.70 -38.52 -9.30
C THR A 38 41.93 -37.57 -10.22
N ILE A 39 41.10 -38.09 -11.12
CA ILE A 39 40.29 -37.26 -12.02
C ILE A 39 39.28 -36.39 -11.24
N LYS A 40 38.60 -36.95 -10.23
CA LYS A 40 37.63 -36.19 -9.41
C LYS A 40 38.26 -35.10 -8.55
N PHE A 41 39.45 -35.35 -8.03
CA PHE A 41 40.18 -34.36 -7.25
C PHE A 41 40.58 -33.17 -8.12
N ILE A 42 41.01 -33.43 -9.35
CA ILE A 42 41.46 -32.39 -10.28
C ILE A 42 40.28 -31.62 -10.86
N SER A 43 39.17 -32.29 -11.16
CA SER A 43 37.94 -31.60 -11.57
C SER A 43 37.43 -30.66 -10.47
N ALA A 44 37.46 -31.07 -9.20
CA ALA A 44 37.11 -30.21 -8.07
C ALA A 44 38.04 -29.00 -7.92
N LEU A 45 39.36 -29.20 -8.10
CA LEU A 45 40.33 -28.10 -8.07
C LEU A 45 40.11 -27.10 -9.22
N MET A 46 39.86 -27.61 -10.43
CA MET A 46 39.56 -26.78 -11.60
C MET A 46 38.25 -26.00 -11.43
N LEU A 47 37.21 -26.64 -10.89
CA LEU A 47 35.94 -25.99 -10.56
C LEU A 47 36.16 -24.88 -9.52
N PHE A 48 36.88 -25.16 -8.43
CA PHE A 48 37.18 -24.17 -7.40
C PHE A 48 37.96 -22.97 -7.96
N ALA A 49 38.97 -23.22 -8.79
CA ALA A 49 39.73 -22.17 -9.44
C ALA A 49 38.88 -21.36 -10.42
N GLY A 50 38.02 -22.02 -11.21
CA GLY A 50 37.07 -21.40 -12.13
C GLY A 50 36.05 -20.52 -11.42
N LEU A 51 35.41 -21.01 -10.35
CA LEU A 51 34.46 -20.26 -9.54
C LEU A 51 35.11 -19.07 -8.82
N THR A 52 36.34 -19.24 -8.33
CA THR A 52 37.11 -18.15 -7.72
C THR A 52 37.44 -17.09 -8.77
N MET A 53 37.85 -17.49 -9.98
CA MET A 53 38.11 -16.58 -11.08
C MET A 53 36.83 -15.81 -11.48
N LEU A 54 35.71 -16.52 -11.62
CA LEU A 54 34.41 -15.93 -11.90
C LEU A 54 34.01 -14.92 -10.82
N TYR A 55 34.16 -15.28 -9.53
CA TYR A 55 33.92 -14.37 -8.41
C TYR A 55 34.76 -13.08 -8.52
N LEU A 56 36.06 -13.19 -8.81
CA LEU A 56 36.94 -12.02 -8.94
C LEU A 56 36.51 -11.10 -10.09
N ILE A 57 36.17 -11.67 -11.24
CA ILE A 57 35.71 -10.90 -12.41
C ILE A 57 34.38 -10.21 -12.09
N VAL A 58 33.38 -10.96 -11.65
CA VAL A 58 32.03 -10.46 -11.38
C VAL A 58 32.03 -9.42 -10.26
N SER A 59 32.72 -9.70 -9.14
CA SER A 59 32.81 -8.74 -8.02
C SER A 59 33.56 -7.46 -8.41
N SER A 60 34.57 -7.53 -9.27
CA SER A 60 35.26 -6.34 -9.78
C SER A 60 34.35 -5.50 -10.68
N LEU A 61 33.59 -6.14 -11.57
CA LEU A 61 32.66 -5.46 -12.47
C LEU A 61 31.53 -4.80 -11.67
N ILE A 62 30.89 -5.54 -10.77
CA ILE A 62 29.77 -5.06 -9.96
C ILE A 62 30.22 -3.98 -8.99
N LYS A 63 31.35 -4.14 -8.30
CA LYS A 63 31.90 -3.08 -7.44
C LYS A 63 32.15 -1.79 -8.23
N SER A 64 32.72 -1.91 -9.43
CA SER A 64 32.99 -0.74 -10.28
C SER A 64 31.70 -0.07 -10.77
N ALA A 65 30.68 -0.85 -11.14
CA ALA A 65 29.39 -0.33 -11.57
C ALA A 65 28.63 0.35 -10.43
N MET A 66 28.58 -0.28 -9.25
CA MET A 66 27.89 0.25 -8.07
C MET A 66 28.54 1.54 -7.54
N LEU A 67 29.87 1.60 -7.48
CA LEU A 67 30.58 2.82 -7.08
C LEU A 67 30.35 3.98 -8.07
N ARG A 68 30.27 3.67 -9.38
CA ARG A 68 29.92 4.67 -10.40
C ARG A 68 28.47 5.14 -10.29
N ALA A 69 27.57 4.27 -9.84
CA ALA A 69 26.16 4.59 -9.57
C ALA A 69 25.94 5.31 -8.23
N GLY A 70 27.00 5.59 -7.46
CA GLY A 70 26.91 6.29 -6.18
C GLY A 70 26.52 5.41 -4.98
N ALA A 71 26.58 4.09 -5.11
CA ALA A 71 26.26 3.16 -4.03
C ALA A 71 27.24 3.30 -2.84
N LYS A 72 26.72 3.12 -1.63
CA LYS A 72 27.55 3.13 -0.42
C LYS A 72 28.44 1.90 -0.34
N GLU A 73 29.60 2.01 0.30
CA GLU A 73 30.54 0.89 0.40
C GLU A 73 29.89 -0.34 1.07
N GLY A 74 29.03 -0.14 2.07
CA GLY A 74 28.25 -1.22 2.70
C GLY A 74 27.33 -1.99 1.75
N GLU A 75 26.67 -1.31 0.81
CA GLU A 75 25.81 -1.94 -0.20
C GLU A 75 26.63 -2.81 -1.17
N THR A 76 27.81 -2.31 -1.58
CA THR A 76 28.72 -3.08 -2.45
C THR A 76 29.25 -4.34 -1.77
N VAL A 77 29.52 -4.27 -0.46
CA VAL A 77 29.95 -5.42 0.34
C VAL A 77 28.80 -6.43 0.47
N MET A 78 27.57 -5.97 0.72
CA MET A 78 26.40 -6.84 0.82
C MET A 78 26.17 -7.63 -0.47
N ILE A 79 26.17 -6.96 -1.62
CA ILE A 79 25.98 -7.63 -2.93
C ILE A 79 27.13 -8.61 -3.22
N ASN A 80 28.37 -8.23 -2.94
CA ASN A 80 29.51 -9.13 -3.11
C ASN A 80 29.42 -10.38 -2.22
N ASN A 81 28.91 -10.24 -0.99
CA ASN A 81 28.70 -11.38 -0.10
C ASN A 81 27.59 -12.31 -0.62
N VAL A 82 26.52 -11.77 -1.19
CA VAL A 82 25.46 -12.58 -1.83
C VAL A 82 26.03 -13.36 -3.02
N ILE A 83 26.80 -12.70 -3.91
CA ILE A 83 27.44 -13.36 -5.05
C ILE A 83 28.38 -14.47 -4.57
N LYS A 84 29.20 -14.19 -3.55
CA LYS A 84 30.10 -15.17 -2.95
C LYS A 84 29.33 -16.36 -2.40
N ALA A 85 28.24 -16.14 -1.66
CA ALA A 85 27.41 -17.20 -1.10
C ALA A 85 26.78 -18.07 -2.19
N VAL A 86 26.25 -17.46 -3.26
CA VAL A 86 25.68 -18.17 -4.40
C VAL A 86 26.73 -19.01 -5.13
N LEU A 87 27.93 -18.46 -5.38
CA LEU A 87 29.01 -19.21 -6.04
C LEU A 87 29.54 -20.36 -5.18
N ILE A 88 29.63 -20.17 -3.85
CA ILE A 88 29.98 -21.26 -2.93
C ILE A 88 28.90 -22.34 -2.96
N LEU A 89 27.62 -21.96 -2.92
CA LEU A 89 26.50 -22.92 -2.99
C LEU A 89 26.55 -23.74 -4.28
N ILE A 90 26.76 -23.09 -5.43
CA ILE A 90 26.94 -23.76 -6.73
C ILE A 90 28.13 -24.72 -6.68
N GLY A 91 29.29 -24.26 -6.17
CA GLY A 91 30.48 -25.09 -6.06
C GLY A 91 30.27 -26.33 -5.17
N VAL A 92 29.61 -26.17 -4.03
CA VAL A 92 29.28 -27.29 -3.14
C VAL A 92 28.33 -28.27 -3.82
N ILE A 93 27.27 -27.79 -4.47
CA ILE A 93 26.32 -28.65 -5.19
C ILE A 93 27.02 -29.43 -6.31
N SER A 94 27.87 -28.77 -7.10
CA SER A 94 28.63 -29.41 -8.18
C SER A 94 29.64 -30.45 -7.67
N ILE A 95 30.33 -30.18 -6.56
CA ILE A 95 31.24 -31.19 -5.95
C ILE A 95 30.43 -32.37 -5.43
N LEU A 96 29.30 -32.12 -4.75
CA LEU A 96 28.43 -33.18 -4.24
C LEU A 96 27.85 -34.03 -5.38
N SER A 97 27.49 -33.44 -6.52
CA SER A 97 26.99 -34.18 -7.69
C SER A 97 28.05 -35.03 -8.35
N ASP A 98 29.29 -34.56 -8.40
CA ASP A 98 30.38 -35.28 -9.05
C ASP A 98 30.92 -36.40 -8.15
N TRP A 99 30.99 -36.17 -6.84
CA TRP A 99 31.61 -37.10 -5.88
C TRP A 99 30.64 -38.17 -5.39
N PHE A 100 29.39 -37.79 -5.15
CA PHE A 100 28.33 -38.70 -4.74
C PHE A 100 27.37 -38.90 -5.90
N SER A 101 27.02 -40.16 -6.20
CA SER A 101 25.82 -40.41 -7.00
C SER A 101 24.65 -39.89 -6.20
N LEU A 102 24.22 -38.66 -6.50
CA LEU A 102 23.13 -38.02 -5.78
C LEU A 102 21.83 -38.85 -5.85
N GLY A 103 21.73 -39.79 -6.79
CA GLY A 103 20.67 -40.80 -6.85
C GLY A 103 19.29 -40.17 -6.64
N ALA A 104 18.54 -40.69 -5.67
CA ALA A 104 17.23 -40.18 -5.29
C ALA A 104 17.26 -38.73 -4.76
N LEU A 105 18.29 -38.33 -4.02
CA LEU A 105 18.44 -36.96 -3.48
C LEU A 105 18.62 -35.93 -4.59
N GLY A 106 19.45 -36.23 -5.59
CA GLY A 106 19.67 -35.38 -6.76
C GLY A 106 18.41 -35.22 -7.59
N SER A 107 17.65 -36.31 -7.78
CA SER A 107 16.36 -36.24 -8.45
C SER A 107 15.33 -35.44 -7.66
N VAL A 108 15.33 -35.49 -6.34
CA VAL A 108 14.44 -34.69 -5.48
C VAL A 108 14.80 -33.21 -5.56
N PHE A 109 16.08 -32.86 -5.46
CA PHE A 109 16.53 -31.47 -5.64
C PHE A 109 16.28 -30.95 -7.06
N ALA A 110 16.45 -31.78 -8.09
CA ALA A 110 16.12 -31.40 -9.47
C ALA A 110 14.60 -31.24 -9.67
N ALA A 111 13.79 -32.11 -9.06
CA ALA A 111 12.33 -32.08 -9.16
C ALA A 111 11.71 -30.89 -8.41
N PHE A 112 12.22 -30.55 -7.21
CA PHE A 112 11.60 -29.56 -6.32
C PHE A 112 12.42 -28.27 -6.15
N GLY A 113 13.69 -28.24 -6.55
CA GLY A 113 14.54 -27.05 -6.40
C GLY A 113 13.99 -25.83 -7.14
N GLY A 114 13.50 -26.04 -8.36
CA GLY A 114 12.80 -25.00 -9.13
C GLY A 114 11.50 -24.55 -8.47
N MET A 115 10.76 -25.47 -7.85
CA MET A 115 9.52 -25.16 -7.14
C MET A 115 9.79 -24.30 -5.90
N PHE A 116 10.77 -24.66 -5.08
CA PHE A 116 11.13 -23.88 -3.89
C PHE A 116 11.68 -22.49 -4.24
N LEU A 117 12.50 -22.38 -5.29
CA LEU A 117 12.95 -21.09 -5.81
C LEU A 117 11.78 -20.26 -6.33
N GLY A 118 10.87 -20.88 -7.08
CA GLY A 118 9.66 -20.22 -7.58
C GLY A 118 8.76 -19.71 -6.44
N TRP A 119 8.60 -20.50 -5.38
CA TRP A 119 7.81 -20.11 -4.22
C TRP A 119 8.48 -18.97 -3.43
N SER A 120 9.79 -19.05 -3.24
CA SER A 120 10.55 -17.99 -2.57
C SER A 120 10.55 -16.67 -3.35
N LEU A 121 10.50 -16.72 -4.69
CA LEU A 121 10.51 -15.56 -5.56
C LEU A 121 9.12 -15.10 -6.01
N GLN A 122 8.06 -15.76 -5.53
CA GLN A 122 6.69 -15.45 -5.93
C GLN A 122 6.39 -13.95 -5.71
N ALA A 123 6.56 -13.44 -4.49
CA ALA A 123 6.23 -12.05 -4.18
C ALA A 123 7.08 -11.02 -4.97
N PRO A 124 8.42 -11.15 -5.09
CA PRO A 124 9.21 -10.27 -5.95
C PRO A 124 8.79 -10.29 -7.42
N ILE A 125 8.55 -11.48 -8.00
CA ILE A 125 8.15 -11.63 -9.40
C ILE A 125 6.76 -11.02 -9.62
N THR A 126 5.81 -11.29 -8.73
CA THR A 126 4.48 -10.66 -8.76
C THR A 126 4.60 -9.14 -8.63
N GLY A 127 5.52 -8.64 -7.80
CA GLY A 127 5.79 -7.20 -7.69
C GLY A 127 6.20 -6.57 -9.02
N ILE A 128 7.15 -7.20 -9.73
CA ILE A 128 7.60 -6.75 -11.06
C ILE A 128 6.46 -6.83 -12.09
N ALA A 129 5.65 -7.90 -12.06
CA ALA A 129 4.47 -8.01 -12.91
C ALA A 129 3.47 -6.88 -12.62
N GLY A 130 3.29 -6.50 -11.34
CA GLY A 130 2.46 -5.37 -10.93
C GLY A 130 2.98 -4.04 -11.45
N TRP A 131 4.29 -3.82 -11.38
CA TRP A 131 4.92 -2.64 -11.97
C TRP A 131 4.72 -2.55 -13.48
N LEU A 132 4.90 -3.66 -14.21
CA LEU A 132 4.62 -3.72 -15.65
C LEU A 132 3.16 -3.42 -15.95
N LEU A 133 2.23 -4.00 -15.18
CA LEU A 133 0.80 -3.74 -15.31
C LEU A 133 0.48 -2.26 -15.09
N ILE A 134 1.02 -1.65 -14.04
CA ILE A 134 0.82 -0.22 -13.78
C ILE A 134 1.41 0.63 -14.91
N SER A 135 2.60 0.27 -15.41
CA SER A 135 3.29 1.04 -16.45
C SER A 135 2.57 0.97 -17.80
N ILE A 136 1.97 -0.18 -18.14
CA ILE A 136 1.32 -0.43 -19.42
C ILE A 136 -0.17 -0.06 -19.39
N ILE A 137 -0.91 -0.57 -18.40
CA ILE A 137 -2.37 -0.43 -18.30
C ILE A 137 -2.77 0.85 -17.56
N ARG A 138 -1.89 1.37 -16.69
CA ARG A 138 -2.10 2.60 -15.91
C ARG A 138 -3.45 2.65 -15.17
N PRO A 139 -3.73 1.69 -14.27
CA PRO A 139 -4.91 1.75 -13.40
C PRO A 139 -4.88 2.96 -12.44
N PHE A 140 -3.70 3.53 -12.20
CA PHE A 140 -3.47 4.83 -11.58
C PHE A 140 -2.10 5.33 -12.06
N SER A 141 -1.87 6.63 -11.96
CA SER A 141 -0.62 7.28 -12.40
C SER A 141 0.05 8.07 -11.27
N VAL A 142 1.30 8.46 -11.50
CA VAL A 142 2.02 9.36 -10.58
C VAL A 142 1.27 10.69 -10.50
N GLY A 143 0.96 11.12 -9.28
CA GLY A 143 0.15 12.30 -8.98
C GLY A 143 -1.34 12.02 -8.73
N ASP A 144 -1.81 10.78 -8.92
CA ASP A 144 -3.18 10.40 -8.58
C ASP A 144 -3.32 10.17 -7.07
N ARG A 145 -4.47 10.54 -6.51
CA ARG A 145 -4.87 10.18 -5.14
C ARG A 145 -5.55 8.82 -5.13
N VAL A 146 -4.99 7.88 -4.39
CA VAL A 146 -5.51 6.51 -4.27
C VAL A 146 -5.85 6.16 -2.83
N GLN A 147 -6.88 5.34 -2.66
CA GLN A 147 -7.29 4.77 -1.37
C GLN A 147 -7.22 3.26 -1.41
N LEU A 148 -6.77 2.70 -0.29
CA LEU A 148 -6.78 1.27 -0.01
C LEU A 148 -7.76 1.03 1.15
N PRO A 149 -9.04 0.76 0.88
CA PRO A 149 -10.07 0.63 1.92
C PRO A 149 -9.75 -0.46 2.92
N SER A 150 -9.17 -1.57 2.47
CA SER A 150 -8.77 -2.71 3.32
C SER A 150 -7.77 -2.35 4.41
N TYR A 151 -7.03 -1.25 4.26
CA TYR A 151 -6.04 -0.78 5.22
C TYR A 151 -6.41 0.57 5.85
N GLY A 152 -7.52 1.18 5.43
CA GLY A 152 -7.90 2.54 5.86
C GLY A 152 -6.86 3.59 5.47
N LEU A 153 -6.13 3.38 4.37
CA LEU A 153 -5.04 4.27 3.92
C LEU A 153 -5.47 5.05 2.68
N VAL A 154 -5.14 6.34 2.67
CA VAL A 154 -5.29 7.23 1.50
C VAL A 154 -3.93 7.90 1.27
N GLY A 155 -3.54 8.06 0.02
CA GLY A 155 -2.30 8.76 -0.32
C GLY A 155 -2.20 9.15 -1.78
N ASP A 156 -1.36 10.14 -2.05
CA ASP A 156 -1.03 10.61 -3.38
C ASP A 156 0.17 9.82 -3.93
N VAL A 157 0.08 9.30 -5.15
CA VAL A 157 1.13 8.48 -5.76
C VAL A 157 2.35 9.35 -6.11
N VAL A 158 3.48 9.10 -5.48
CA VAL A 158 4.74 9.84 -5.71
C VAL A 158 5.58 9.17 -6.78
N ALA A 159 5.72 7.84 -6.73
CA ALA A 159 6.53 7.10 -7.68
C ALA A 159 6.11 5.63 -7.73
N VAL A 160 6.31 4.99 -8.88
CA VAL A 160 6.09 3.55 -9.05
C VAL A 160 7.43 2.89 -9.44
N THR A 161 7.98 2.11 -8.52
CA THR A 161 9.26 1.38 -8.66
C THR A 161 8.96 -0.10 -8.94
N PRO A 162 9.89 -0.94 -9.47
CA PRO A 162 9.58 -2.34 -9.78
C PRO A 162 8.98 -3.18 -8.65
N LEU A 163 9.39 -2.96 -7.40
CA LEU A 163 8.87 -3.73 -6.25
C LEU A 163 7.85 -2.97 -5.40
N TYR A 164 7.90 -1.63 -5.42
CA TYR A 164 7.10 -0.80 -4.53
C TYR A 164 6.47 0.39 -5.24
N THR A 165 5.23 0.69 -4.89
CA THR A 165 4.56 1.96 -5.17
C THR A 165 4.70 2.86 -3.95
N ILE A 166 5.21 4.07 -4.17
CA ILE A 166 5.48 5.05 -3.13
C ILE A 166 4.30 6.03 -3.10
N LEU A 167 3.61 6.09 -1.97
CA LEU A 167 2.57 7.09 -1.72
C LEU A 167 3.03 8.11 -0.69
N ASN A 168 2.53 9.33 -0.82
CA ASN A 168 2.53 10.32 0.24
C ASN A 168 1.18 10.24 0.98
N GLN A 169 1.19 9.90 2.27
CA GLN A 169 -0.02 9.74 3.05
C GLN A 169 -0.85 11.03 3.07
N VAL A 170 -2.15 10.89 2.84
CA VAL A 170 -3.15 11.94 2.99
C VAL A 170 -3.99 11.61 4.22
N GLY A 171 -4.12 12.56 5.14
CA GLY A 171 -4.78 12.36 6.43
C GLY A 171 -4.02 11.48 7.43
N GLY A 172 -4.72 10.95 8.43
CA GLY A 172 -4.14 10.15 9.51
C GLY A 172 -3.78 11.01 10.73
N SER A 173 -2.56 11.58 10.76
CA SER A 173 -2.12 12.44 11.88
C SER A 173 -2.79 13.82 11.85
N VAL A 174 -3.30 14.23 10.68
CA VAL A 174 -4.16 15.40 10.50
C VAL A 174 -5.53 14.87 10.09
N GLY A 175 -6.60 15.38 10.71
CA GLY A 175 -7.98 14.99 10.37
C GLY A 175 -8.49 15.55 9.04
N SER A 176 -7.68 16.39 8.36
CA SER A 176 -7.97 16.94 7.04
C SER A 176 -7.42 16.03 5.93
N GLU A 177 -7.99 16.14 4.72
CA GLU A 177 -7.48 15.42 3.53
C GLU A 177 -6.25 16.12 2.91
N GLU A 178 -5.32 16.53 3.75
CA GLU A 178 -4.07 17.15 3.35
C GLU A 178 -2.92 16.12 3.33
N PRO A 179 -1.94 16.28 2.43
CA PRO A 179 -0.75 15.44 2.40
C PRO A 179 0.13 15.70 3.63
N VAL A 180 0.36 14.67 4.44
CA VAL A 180 1.11 14.75 5.71
C VAL A 180 2.63 14.58 5.50
N ASN A 181 3.07 14.40 4.26
CA ASN A 181 4.45 14.14 3.89
C ASN A 181 5.04 12.87 4.54
N ARG A 182 4.19 11.88 4.80
CA ARG A 182 4.60 10.57 5.32
C ARG A 182 4.61 9.55 4.19
N THR A 183 5.79 9.01 3.89
CA THR A 183 5.96 8.04 2.83
C THR A 183 5.39 6.68 3.22
N ILE A 184 4.52 6.13 2.37
CA ILE A 184 4.00 4.77 2.47
C ILE A 184 4.58 3.97 1.30
N LEU A 185 5.17 2.81 1.60
CA LEU A 185 5.69 1.88 0.60
C LEU A 185 4.72 0.71 0.47
N ILE A 186 4.09 0.58 -0.69
CA ILE A 186 3.15 -0.49 -0.99
C ILE A 186 3.86 -1.51 -1.88
N PRO A 187 4.03 -2.76 -1.44
CA PRO A 187 4.54 -3.82 -2.32
C PRO A 187 3.60 -3.98 -3.52
N ASN A 188 4.14 -3.88 -4.74
CA ASN A 188 3.32 -3.97 -5.96
C ASN A 188 2.59 -5.31 -6.07
N ALA A 189 3.13 -6.36 -5.44
CA ALA A 189 2.50 -7.67 -5.40
C ALA A 189 1.11 -7.65 -4.73
N MET A 190 0.90 -6.74 -3.77
CA MET A 190 -0.39 -6.60 -3.07
C MET A 190 -1.47 -6.01 -3.97
N LEU A 191 -1.09 -5.26 -5.02
CA LEU A 191 -2.06 -4.59 -5.91
C LEU A 191 -2.93 -5.59 -6.70
N PHE A 192 -2.52 -6.86 -6.78
CA PHE A 192 -3.32 -7.92 -7.42
C PHE A 192 -4.40 -8.51 -6.51
N SER A 193 -4.28 -8.35 -5.18
CA SER A 193 -5.19 -8.96 -4.21
C SER A 193 -6.00 -7.93 -3.41
N THR A 194 -5.69 -6.63 -3.55
CA THR A 194 -6.33 -5.55 -2.80
C THR A 194 -7.15 -4.65 -3.71
N LEU A 195 -8.33 -4.23 -3.25
CA LEU A 195 -9.13 -3.21 -3.91
C LEU A 195 -8.43 -1.83 -3.78
N ILE A 196 -8.35 -1.10 -4.90
CA ILE A 196 -7.81 0.26 -4.94
C ILE A 196 -8.85 1.17 -5.56
N ILE A 197 -9.13 2.29 -4.90
CA ILE A 197 -10.04 3.33 -5.39
C ILE A 197 -9.19 4.52 -5.80
N ASN A 198 -9.27 4.90 -7.08
CA ASN A 198 -8.61 6.10 -7.59
C ASN A 198 -9.58 7.30 -7.51
N TYR A 199 -9.21 8.31 -6.75
CA TYR A 199 -10.00 9.54 -6.57
C TYR A 199 -9.75 10.56 -7.68
N THR A 200 -8.58 10.51 -8.34
CA THR A 200 -8.19 11.47 -9.39
C THR A 200 -7.72 10.74 -10.64
N PRO A 201 -8.61 10.02 -11.34
CA PRO A 201 -8.30 9.27 -12.56
C PRO A 201 -7.99 10.15 -13.79
N LYS A 202 -6.98 11.05 -13.73
CA LYS A 202 -6.67 12.01 -14.81
C LYS A 202 -6.35 11.34 -16.15
N GLU A 203 -5.61 10.23 -16.11
CA GLU A 203 -5.25 9.47 -17.32
C GLU A 203 -6.31 8.42 -17.69
N GLN A 204 -6.97 7.81 -16.70
CA GLN A 204 -8.03 6.84 -16.97
C GLN A 204 -9.24 7.51 -17.61
N GLU A 205 -9.54 8.75 -17.26
CA GLU A 205 -10.61 9.54 -17.88
C GLU A 205 -10.37 9.72 -19.39
N LYS A 206 -9.14 9.99 -19.82
CA LYS A 206 -8.79 10.04 -21.25
C LYS A 206 -8.95 8.69 -21.94
N LEU A 207 -8.57 7.60 -21.29
CA LEU A 207 -8.72 6.24 -21.83
C LEU A 207 -10.19 5.82 -21.93
N ILE A 208 -10.98 6.09 -20.89
CA ILE A 208 -12.42 5.86 -20.85
C ILE A 208 -13.08 6.71 -21.93
N GLU A 209 -12.72 7.98 -22.06
CA GLU A 209 -13.25 8.89 -23.07
C GLU A 209 -12.90 8.43 -24.50
N GLN A 210 -11.68 7.94 -24.75
CA GLN A 210 -11.30 7.36 -26.04
C GLN A 210 -12.07 6.08 -26.34
N PHE A 211 -12.23 5.19 -25.37
CA PHE A 211 -13.05 4.00 -25.50
C PHE A 211 -14.52 4.36 -25.75
N ARG A 212 -15.06 5.31 -24.98
CA ARG A 212 -16.45 5.76 -25.08
C ARG A 212 -16.71 6.47 -26.41
N LYS A 213 -15.83 7.35 -26.88
CA LYS A 213 -15.91 7.93 -28.23
C LYS A 213 -15.88 6.87 -29.33
N LYS A 214 -15.19 5.75 -29.12
CA LYS A 214 -15.10 4.64 -30.07
C LYS A 214 -16.36 3.76 -30.09
N PHE A 215 -17.11 3.69 -28.98
CA PHE A 215 -18.23 2.74 -28.81
C PHE A 215 -19.61 3.39 -28.54
N GLU A 216 -19.67 4.61 -28.03
CA GLU A 216 -20.86 5.40 -27.77
C GLU A 216 -20.83 6.67 -28.63
N LYS A 217 -21.66 6.69 -29.69
CA LYS A 217 -21.90 7.92 -30.46
C LYS A 217 -22.69 8.91 -29.60
N GLY A 218 -21.97 9.81 -28.93
CA GLY A 218 -22.52 10.94 -28.18
C GLY A 218 -22.14 10.88 -26.70
N GLY A 219 -20.99 11.44 -26.35
CA GLY A 219 -20.56 11.54 -24.96
C GLY A 219 -19.85 12.87 -24.71
N ALA A 220 -20.38 13.64 -23.77
CA ALA A 220 -19.86 14.94 -23.36
C ALA A 220 -18.42 14.86 -22.84
N GLU A 221 -17.65 15.92 -23.11
CA GLU A 221 -16.29 16.10 -22.60
C GLU A 221 -16.30 16.09 -21.07
N THR A 222 -15.60 15.13 -20.48
CA THR A 222 -15.43 15.06 -19.03
C THR A 222 -14.14 15.81 -18.67
N GLY A 223 -14.31 16.96 -18.01
CA GLY A 223 -13.25 17.72 -17.36
C GLY A 223 -12.73 16.98 -16.11
N PRO A 224 -11.74 17.54 -15.38
CA PRO A 224 -10.99 16.82 -14.34
C PRO A 224 -11.91 16.11 -13.34
N ALA A 225 -11.63 14.84 -13.03
CA ALA A 225 -12.37 14.02 -12.06
C ALA A 225 -12.97 14.79 -10.85
N TYR A 226 -14.22 15.23 -11.02
CA TYR A 226 -15.01 15.85 -9.97
C TYR A 226 -15.72 14.75 -9.19
N ILE A 227 -15.65 14.83 -7.86
CA ILE A 227 -16.34 13.92 -6.95
C ILE A 227 -17.53 14.64 -6.33
N LEU A 228 -18.59 13.90 -6.05
CA LEU A 228 -19.71 14.40 -5.26
C LEU A 228 -19.31 14.39 -3.79
N ASP A 229 -19.38 15.56 -3.15
CA ASP A 229 -19.15 15.72 -1.73
C ASP A 229 -20.41 16.22 -1.01
N GLU A 230 -20.43 16.04 0.31
CA GLU A 230 -21.56 16.40 1.18
C GLU A 230 -21.08 17.27 2.35
N PHE A 231 -21.67 18.46 2.47
CA PHE A 231 -21.60 19.29 3.68
C PHE A 231 -22.89 19.10 4.49
N VAL A 232 -22.73 18.80 5.78
CA VAL A 232 -23.85 18.53 6.68
C VAL A 232 -23.95 19.64 7.70
N LEU A 233 -25.08 20.37 7.69
CA LEU A 233 -25.43 21.35 8.70
C LEU A 233 -26.66 20.86 9.47
N ARG A 234 -26.67 21.09 10.78
CA ARG A 234 -27.85 20.84 11.61
C ARG A 234 -28.51 22.17 12.00
N ILE A 235 -29.77 22.35 11.63
CA ILE A 235 -30.57 23.53 11.99
C ILE A 235 -31.63 23.18 13.03
N THR A 236 -32.06 24.15 13.83
CA THR A 236 -33.17 23.95 14.78
C THR A 236 -34.50 23.72 14.07
N PHE A 237 -35.46 23.09 14.74
CA PHE A 237 -36.80 22.86 14.16
C PHE A 237 -37.57 24.15 13.89
N ASP A 238 -37.26 25.22 14.62
CA ASP A 238 -37.90 26.53 14.48
C ASP A 238 -37.27 27.40 13.37
N SER A 239 -36.20 26.92 12.73
CA SER A 239 -35.53 27.64 11.64
C SER A 239 -36.39 27.70 10.37
N ASP A 240 -36.33 28.83 9.66
CA ASP A 240 -36.94 28.99 8.34
C ASP A 240 -36.19 28.11 7.31
N TRP A 241 -36.91 27.14 6.77
CA TRP A 241 -36.37 26.15 5.83
C TRP A 241 -35.92 26.77 4.51
N ASP A 242 -36.74 27.65 3.93
CA ASP A 242 -36.45 28.27 2.64
C ASP A 242 -35.24 29.19 2.75
N GLU A 243 -35.11 29.90 3.86
CA GLU A 243 -33.95 30.75 4.13
C GLU A 243 -32.66 29.94 4.33
N ALA A 244 -32.74 28.80 5.04
CA ALA A 244 -31.60 27.91 5.21
C ALA A 244 -31.13 27.31 3.87
N GLU A 245 -32.05 26.86 3.02
CA GLU A 245 -31.74 26.37 1.68
C GLU A 245 -31.09 27.46 0.82
N ARG A 246 -31.65 28.68 0.84
CA ARG A 246 -31.11 29.82 0.10
C ARG A 246 -29.67 30.13 0.51
N ILE A 247 -29.38 30.17 1.80
CA ILE A 247 -28.03 30.44 2.32
C ILE A 247 -27.04 29.36 1.84
N LEU A 248 -27.40 28.09 2.02
CA LEU A 248 -26.56 26.94 1.67
C LEU A 248 -26.28 26.88 0.16
N LEU A 249 -27.32 27.00 -0.68
CA LEU A 249 -27.18 26.94 -2.14
C LEU A 249 -26.40 28.13 -2.69
N ASN A 250 -26.62 29.35 -2.18
CA ASN A 250 -25.86 30.52 -2.62
C ASN A 250 -24.39 30.40 -2.27
N ALA A 251 -24.06 29.99 -1.04
CA ALA A 251 -22.67 29.76 -0.65
C ALA A 251 -22.00 28.68 -1.51
N ALA A 252 -22.72 27.58 -1.80
CA ALA A 252 -22.23 26.53 -2.70
C ALA A 252 -21.94 27.07 -4.11
N ARG A 253 -22.93 27.74 -4.73
CA ARG A 253 -22.82 28.30 -6.08
C ARG A 253 -21.68 29.29 -6.21
N GLU A 254 -21.43 30.11 -5.19
CA GLU A 254 -20.34 31.07 -5.19
C GLU A 254 -18.97 30.38 -5.09
N VAL A 255 -18.83 29.39 -4.20
CA VAL A 255 -17.54 28.73 -3.95
C VAL A 255 -17.16 27.77 -5.07
N THR A 256 -18.14 27.11 -5.70
CA THR A 256 -17.93 26.12 -6.75
C THR A 256 -18.33 26.60 -8.15
N ALA A 257 -18.41 27.92 -8.37
CA ALA A 257 -18.86 28.52 -9.63
C ALA A 257 -18.08 28.02 -10.87
N ASP A 258 -16.76 27.87 -10.71
CA ASP A 258 -15.85 27.33 -11.72
C ASP A 258 -16.13 25.85 -12.01
N ILE A 259 -16.41 25.06 -10.97
CA ILE A 259 -16.74 23.63 -11.07
C ILE A 259 -18.12 23.43 -11.71
N ILE A 260 -19.11 24.26 -11.36
CA ILE A 260 -20.45 24.22 -11.97
C ILE A 260 -20.34 24.54 -13.46
N LYS A 261 -19.54 25.54 -13.84
CA LYS A 261 -19.30 25.87 -15.26
C LYS A 261 -18.66 24.71 -16.02
N ALA A 262 -17.80 23.93 -15.37
CA ALA A 262 -17.13 22.78 -15.98
C ALA A 262 -17.99 21.52 -16.04
N THR A 263 -18.82 21.25 -15.02
CA THR A 263 -19.61 20.01 -14.90
C THR A 263 -21.05 20.15 -15.40
N GLY A 264 -21.59 21.37 -15.43
CA GLY A 264 -23.00 21.64 -15.61
C GLY A 264 -23.91 21.15 -14.48
N GLN A 265 -23.34 20.68 -13.36
CA GLN A 265 -24.11 20.15 -12.22
C GLN A 265 -24.28 21.20 -11.13
N GLU A 266 -25.53 21.54 -10.84
CA GLU A 266 -25.90 22.45 -9.77
C GLU A 266 -25.86 21.75 -8.39
N PRO A 267 -25.44 22.45 -7.33
CA PRO A 267 -25.56 21.94 -5.97
C PRO A 267 -27.03 21.78 -5.59
N TYR A 268 -27.32 20.79 -4.76
CA TYR A 268 -28.68 20.51 -4.29
C TYR A 268 -28.66 20.07 -2.83
N ILE A 269 -29.79 20.19 -2.16
CA ILE A 269 -29.92 19.83 -0.75
C ILE A 269 -30.82 18.61 -0.61
N ARG A 270 -30.45 17.72 0.32
CA ARG A 270 -31.36 16.71 0.86
C ARG A 270 -31.46 16.91 2.37
N ALA A 271 -32.66 17.21 2.83
CA ALA A 271 -32.94 17.33 4.25
C ALA A 271 -33.42 16.00 4.84
N ASP A 272 -33.04 15.73 6.08
CA ASP A 272 -33.49 14.55 6.82
C ASP A 272 -33.61 14.88 8.32
N VAL A 273 -34.60 14.29 8.99
CA VAL A 273 -34.92 14.54 10.42
C VAL A 273 -34.49 13.39 11.33
N SER A 274 -33.42 12.67 10.97
CA SER A 274 -32.96 11.45 11.66
C SER A 274 -32.62 11.62 13.15
N ASP A 275 -32.41 12.84 13.65
CA ASP A 275 -32.02 13.09 15.04
C ASP A 275 -33.06 13.92 15.80
N TRP A 276 -33.16 13.68 17.12
CA TRP A 276 -34.09 14.39 18.02
C TRP A 276 -33.70 15.85 18.31
N TYR A 277 -32.60 16.32 17.74
CA TYR A 277 -31.99 17.62 18.07
C TYR A 277 -32.15 18.68 16.97
N GLY A 278 -32.71 18.34 15.81
CA GLY A 278 -32.92 19.28 14.72
C GLY A 278 -33.01 18.60 13.35
N VAL A 279 -32.93 19.40 12.30
CA VAL A 279 -32.99 18.96 10.90
C VAL A 279 -31.59 18.93 10.32
N PHE A 280 -31.19 17.83 9.68
CA PHE A 280 -29.96 17.78 8.90
C PHE A 280 -30.19 18.28 7.49
N MET A 281 -29.56 19.40 7.14
CA MET A 281 -29.46 19.90 5.79
C MET A 281 -28.19 19.35 5.15
N ARG A 282 -28.33 18.39 4.24
CA ARG A 282 -27.20 17.80 3.50
C ARG A 282 -27.05 18.49 2.16
N LEU A 283 -26.15 19.45 2.11
CA LEU A 283 -25.77 20.16 0.90
C LEU A 283 -24.79 19.30 0.10
N ARG A 284 -25.15 18.96 -1.14
CA ARG A 284 -24.32 18.16 -2.04
C ARG A 284 -23.85 19.00 -3.21
N PHE A 285 -22.57 18.89 -3.51
CA PHE A 285 -21.90 19.66 -4.55
C PHE A 285 -20.74 18.88 -5.16
N MET A 286 -20.37 19.22 -6.39
CA MET A 286 -19.20 18.65 -7.05
C MET A 286 -17.94 19.40 -6.62
N THR A 287 -16.87 18.66 -6.33
CA THR A 287 -15.57 19.22 -5.93
C THR A 287 -14.42 18.42 -6.54
N LEU A 288 -13.26 19.06 -6.71
CA LEU A 288 -12.04 18.34 -7.04
C LEU A 288 -11.50 17.63 -5.79
N ALA A 289 -11.14 16.35 -5.89
CA ALA A 289 -10.69 15.57 -4.73
C ALA A 289 -9.46 16.18 -4.01
N THR A 290 -8.56 16.83 -4.76
CA THR A 290 -7.37 17.48 -4.18
C THR A 290 -7.68 18.81 -3.49
N GLU A 291 -8.75 19.51 -3.90
CA GLU A 291 -9.13 20.80 -3.34
C GLU A 291 -10.26 20.73 -2.30
N ARG A 292 -10.76 19.53 -2.03
CA ARG A 292 -11.84 19.28 -1.07
C ARG A 292 -11.61 20.00 0.28
N PRO A 293 -10.41 19.97 0.92
CA PRO A 293 -10.20 20.71 2.17
C PRO A 293 -10.40 22.23 2.04
N ARG A 294 -9.88 22.82 0.96
CA ARG A 294 -9.98 24.25 0.68
C ARG A 294 -11.42 24.67 0.44
N ILE A 295 -12.11 23.94 -0.43
CA ILE A 295 -13.51 24.21 -0.78
C ILE A 295 -14.41 24.04 0.44
N MET A 296 -14.22 22.96 1.21
CA MET A 296 -14.99 22.71 2.43
C MET A 296 -14.79 23.81 3.48
N TYR A 297 -13.55 24.30 3.65
CA TYR A 297 -13.25 25.42 4.55
C TYR A 297 -13.94 26.71 4.11
N GLU A 298 -13.80 27.12 2.84
CA GLU A 298 -14.43 28.34 2.32
C GLU A 298 -15.95 28.26 2.37
N LEU A 299 -16.52 27.10 2.04
CA LEU A 299 -17.96 26.84 2.12
C LEU A 299 -18.46 26.96 3.56
N THR A 300 -17.81 26.27 4.51
CA THR A 300 -18.16 26.32 5.94
C THR A 300 -18.10 27.75 6.45
N LYS A 301 -17.01 28.47 6.17
CA LYS A 301 -16.81 29.85 6.61
C LYS A 301 -17.89 30.79 6.10
N ARG A 302 -18.28 30.68 4.83
CA ARG A 302 -19.34 31.50 4.22
C ARG A 302 -20.71 31.18 4.80
N ILE A 303 -21.05 29.90 4.90
CA ILE A 303 -22.34 29.45 5.45
C ILE A 303 -22.49 29.94 6.88
N ILE A 304 -21.50 29.71 7.75
CA ILE A 304 -21.58 30.13 9.15
C ILE A 304 -21.73 31.64 9.28
N LYS A 305 -20.99 32.44 8.50
CA LYS A 305 -21.16 33.90 8.49
C LYS A 305 -22.54 34.35 8.01
N ALA A 306 -23.08 33.68 7.00
CA ALA A 306 -24.40 34.00 6.44
C ALA A 306 -25.53 33.66 7.41
N ILE A 307 -25.40 32.54 8.13
CA ILE A 307 -26.34 32.15 9.19
C ILE A 307 -26.26 33.13 10.36
N GLN A 308 -25.05 33.49 10.81
CA GLN A 308 -24.87 34.49 11.89
C GLN A 308 -25.44 35.87 11.56
N ALA A 309 -25.62 36.19 10.28
CA ALA A 309 -26.22 37.44 9.81
C ALA A 309 -27.74 37.35 9.62
N SER A 310 -28.35 36.17 9.78
CA SER A 310 -29.78 35.93 9.60
C SER A 310 -30.45 35.59 10.93
N ASP A 311 -31.49 36.34 11.29
CA ASP A 311 -32.26 36.06 12.52
C ASP A 311 -33.27 34.90 12.36
N LYS A 312 -33.30 34.27 11.17
CA LYS A 312 -34.30 33.25 10.81
C LYS A 312 -33.80 31.81 10.87
N VAL A 313 -32.49 31.61 10.94
CA VAL A 313 -31.88 30.28 10.88
C VAL A 313 -30.93 30.15 12.05
N ASP A 314 -31.21 29.20 12.94
CA ASP A 314 -30.31 28.87 14.05
C ASP A 314 -29.72 27.46 13.89
N ILE A 315 -28.50 27.29 14.43
CA ILE A 315 -27.74 26.05 14.39
C ILE A 315 -28.12 25.22 15.61
N ALA A 316 -28.51 23.96 15.39
CA ALA A 316 -28.88 23.08 16.47
C ALA A 316 -27.67 22.66 17.31
N ILE A 317 -27.77 22.88 18.62
CA ILE A 317 -26.81 22.40 19.62
C ILE A 317 -27.38 21.13 20.26
N PRO A 318 -26.59 20.06 20.47
CA PRO A 318 -27.08 18.87 21.16
C PRO A 318 -27.49 19.21 22.61
N TYR A 319 -28.71 18.84 23.00
CA TYR A 319 -29.22 19.02 24.37
C TYR A 319 -29.79 17.70 24.88
N VAL A 320 -29.51 17.33 26.14
CA VAL A 320 -30.08 16.10 26.73
C VAL A 320 -31.24 16.50 27.64
N TYR A 321 -32.46 16.11 27.28
CA TYR A 321 -33.62 16.31 28.14
C TYR A 321 -33.68 15.16 29.17
N SER A 322 -33.26 15.43 30.42
CA SER A 322 -33.39 14.47 31.53
C SER A 322 -34.66 14.76 32.32
N LEU A 323 -35.71 13.99 32.03
CA LEU A 323 -36.96 14.02 32.80
C LEU A 323 -36.77 13.18 34.07
N LYS A 324 -36.34 13.80 35.17
CA LYS A 324 -36.33 13.14 36.49
C LYS A 324 -37.77 13.05 36.99
N ARG A 325 -38.50 11.99 36.62
CA ARG A 325 -39.78 11.68 37.26
C ARG A 325 -39.47 11.34 38.72
N PRO A 326 -40.02 12.05 39.72
CA PRO A 326 -39.95 11.55 41.09
C PRO A 326 -40.71 10.23 41.09
N PHE A 327 -40.04 9.11 41.41
CA PHE A 327 -40.76 7.88 41.75
C PHE A 327 -41.71 8.25 42.89
N PRO A 328 -43.04 8.05 42.75
CA PRO A 328 -43.93 8.26 43.88
C PRO A 328 -43.60 7.18 44.92
N ILE A 329 -42.90 7.56 46.00
CA ILE A 329 -42.69 6.73 47.20
C ILE A 329 -44.01 6.70 47.99
N GLN A 330 -45.12 6.31 47.36
CA GLN A 330 -46.42 6.14 48.01
C GLN A 330 -46.86 4.68 48.11
N HIS A 331 -46.02 3.74 47.68
CA HIS A 331 -46.31 2.30 47.78
C HIS A 331 -45.48 1.53 48.80
N ILE A 332 -44.51 2.16 49.49
CA ILE A 332 -43.73 1.47 50.53
C ILE A 332 -44.50 1.42 51.87
N GLU A 333 -45.22 2.48 52.25
CA GLU A 333 -46.00 2.46 53.52
C GLU A 333 -47.22 1.53 53.51
N LYS A 334 -47.81 1.24 52.34
CA LYS A 334 -48.92 0.28 52.24
C LYS A 334 -48.47 -1.19 52.27
N ILE A 335 -47.22 -1.46 51.93
CA ILE A 335 -46.65 -2.81 52.02
C ILE A 335 -46.25 -3.10 53.46
N ASP A 336 -45.69 -2.11 54.17
CA ASP A 336 -45.26 -2.29 55.56
C ASP A 336 -46.44 -2.45 56.55
N ARG A 337 -47.54 -1.69 56.38
CA ARG A 337 -48.78 -1.92 57.16
C ARG A 337 -49.44 -3.27 56.90
N LYS A 338 -49.29 -3.85 55.70
CA LYS A 338 -49.84 -5.18 55.39
C LYS A 338 -48.97 -6.33 55.90
N LEU A 339 -47.69 -6.08 56.18
CA LEU A 339 -46.76 -7.06 56.75
C LEU A 339 -46.80 -7.02 58.29
N GLY A 340 -46.83 -5.85 58.92
CA GLY A 340 -46.95 -5.73 60.38
C GLY A 340 -48.24 -6.29 60.99
N ASP A 341 -49.35 -6.25 60.25
CA ASP A 341 -50.65 -6.77 60.74
C ASP A 341 -50.82 -8.29 60.53
N LYS A 342 -49.96 -8.93 59.72
CA LYS A 342 -49.94 -10.39 59.55
C LYS A 342 -49.10 -11.10 60.60
N ASP A 343 -48.00 -10.49 61.05
CA ASP A 343 -47.12 -11.10 62.06
C ASP A 343 -47.69 -11.01 63.48
N THR A 344 -48.62 -10.08 63.74
CA THR A 344 -49.26 -9.94 65.05
C THR A 344 -50.41 -10.94 65.27
N LYS A 345 -50.99 -11.50 64.19
CA LYS A 345 -52.04 -12.54 64.26
C LYS A 345 -51.52 -13.98 64.33
N LEU A 346 -50.24 -14.22 64.04
CA LEU A 346 -49.63 -15.55 64.13
C LEU A 346 -48.95 -15.82 65.48
N LEU A 347 -48.82 -14.81 66.35
CA LEU A 347 -48.28 -14.94 67.72
C LEU A 347 -49.36 -14.93 68.82
N SER A 348 -50.64 -14.90 68.48
CA SER A 348 -51.77 -14.94 69.43
C SER A 348 -52.75 -16.12 69.23
N MET A 349 -52.40 -17.08 68.37
CA MET A 349 -53.08 -18.37 68.28
C MET A 349 -52.08 -19.47 68.69
N GLY A 350 -52.06 -19.75 69.99
CA GLY A 350 -51.63 -21.05 70.53
C GLY A 350 -52.68 -22.11 70.31
#